data_AF-A0A8X6M5T5-F1
#
_entry.id   AF-A0A8X6M5T5-F1
#
_cell.length_a   1.000
_cell.length_b   1.000
_cell.length_c   1.000
_cell.angle_alpha   90.00
_cell.angle_beta   90.00
_cell.angle_gamma   90.00
#
_symmetry.space_group_name_H-M   'P 1'
#
loop_
_entity.id
_entity.type
_entity.pdbx_description
1 polymer ?
#
loop_
_entity_poly.entity_id
_entity_poly.type
_entity_poly.pdbx_seq_one_letter_code
_entity_poly.pdbx_strand_id
1 'polypeptide(L)'
;MTLVRTGRFGDDRPDLVQYDKLSKSNAIYNLNNAFSTAEENLGITRLLDAEDVYVESPDEKSIITYVVTYYHYFSKMKAETVQGRRIGKVVGLAMENDQLIDEYETLTTDLLQWIEQTILALSDRKFANSLTGVQQQLTAFNNYRTTEKPPKFTEKGNLEVLLFTIQSKMRANNQNPYFPKEGQKIVDINKAWERLEKAEHERELALREELIRQEKLEQLAARFDRKAGMRETWLSENQRLVSQDNFGFDLASVEAAAKKHEAIETDIYAYEERVQAVVAVAQELETENYHDIDRINARKDNVLRLWNYLLELLRARRSRLEKSMALQQTFQEMIFILDSMEEIKTKS
;
A
#
# COMPACT_ATOMS: atom_id res chain seq x y z
N MET A 1 -22.69 61.17 51.89
CA MET A 1 -22.57 62.29 50.92
C MET A 1 -21.73 62.02 49.65
N THR A 2 -20.91 60.95 49.55
CA THR A 2 -20.09 60.67 48.34
C THR A 2 -20.83 59.92 47.22
N LEU A 3 -21.92 59.19 47.55
CA LEU A 3 -22.77 58.50 46.56
C LEU A 3 -23.71 59.45 45.79
N VAL A 4 -24.13 60.57 46.42
CA VAL A 4 -24.97 61.60 45.78
C VAL A 4 -24.14 62.57 44.92
N ARG A 5 -22.82 62.70 45.17
CA ARG A 5 -21.92 63.56 44.39
C ARG A 5 -21.38 62.94 43.09
N THR A 6 -21.56 61.64 42.87
CA THR A 6 -20.92 60.92 41.74
C THR A 6 -21.87 60.49 40.62
N GLY A 7 -23.18 60.74 40.71
CA GLY A 7 -24.12 60.45 39.62
C GLY A 7 -24.30 58.97 39.25
N ARG A 8 -23.70 58.03 39.99
CA ARG A 8 -23.59 56.60 39.61
C ARG A 8 -24.87 55.77 39.64
N PHE A 9 -26.00 56.33 40.05
CA PHE A 9 -27.27 55.59 40.08
C PHE A 9 -27.79 55.26 38.67
N GLY A 10 -27.48 56.11 37.69
CA GLY A 10 -27.89 55.93 36.30
C GLY A 10 -26.92 55.11 35.46
N ASP A 11 -25.68 54.95 35.93
CA ASP A 11 -24.62 54.28 35.18
C ASP A 11 -24.69 52.75 35.28
N ASP A 12 -25.17 52.22 36.41
CA ASP A 12 -25.19 50.77 36.65
C ASP A 12 -26.40 50.07 35.99
N ARG A 13 -27.53 50.78 35.79
CA ARG A 13 -28.75 50.33 35.11
C ARG A 13 -29.46 51.50 34.38
N PRO A 14 -28.88 52.03 33.29
CA PRO A 14 -29.46 53.14 32.52
C PRO A 14 -30.79 52.75 31.85
N ASP A 15 -31.09 51.45 31.76
CA ASP A 15 -32.32 50.87 31.23
C ASP A 15 -33.56 51.16 32.10
N LEU A 16 -33.39 51.50 33.39
CA LEU A 16 -34.49 51.57 34.36
C LEU A 16 -35.03 52.99 34.62
N VAL A 17 -34.28 54.05 34.31
CA VAL A 17 -34.68 55.44 34.62
C VAL A 17 -34.46 56.35 33.42
N GLN A 18 -35.50 57.05 32.98
CA GLN A 18 -35.42 58.03 31.90
C GLN A 18 -34.98 59.39 32.44
N TYR A 19 -33.66 59.61 32.47
CA TYR A 19 -33.04 60.82 33.03
C TYR A 19 -33.49 62.12 32.36
N ASP A 20 -33.79 62.09 31.07
CA ASP A 20 -34.25 63.26 30.29
C ASP A 20 -35.59 63.84 30.78
N LYS A 21 -36.36 63.05 31.54
CA LYS A 21 -37.68 63.44 32.07
C LYS A 21 -37.62 63.96 33.51
N LEU A 22 -36.44 63.98 34.14
CA LEU A 22 -36.28 64.41 35.53
C LEU A 22 -35.94 65.90 35.58
N SER A 23 -36.63 66.66 36.44
CA SER A 23 -36.37 68.08 36.67
C SER A 23 -36.10 68.37 38.14
N LYS A 24 -35.15 69.27 38.43
CA LYS A 24 -34.83 69.72 39.81
C LYS A 24 -36.01 70.39 40.52
N SER A 25 -36.96 70.94 39.75
CA SER A 25 -38.16 71.58 40.30
C SER A 25 -39.17 70.59 40.89
N ASN A 26 -39.05 69.29 40.60
CA ASN A 26 -40.02 68.27 41.01
C ASN A 26 -39.36 67.17 41.87
N ALA A 27 -38.76 67.58 42.99
CA ALA A 27 -37.97 66.69 43.85
C ALA A 27 -38.78 65.51 44.43
N ILE A 28 -40.01 65.74 44.88
CA ILE A 28 -40.90 64.71 45.44
C ILE A 28 -41.23 63.64 44.40
N TYR A 29 -41.55 64.05 43.16
CA TYR A 29 -41.80 63.12 42.06
C TYR A 29 -40.54 62.32 41.72
N ASN A 30 -39.37 62.96 41.65
CA ASN A 30 -38.11 62.27 41.34
C ASN A 30 -37.77 61.21 42.40
N LEU A 31 -37.98 61.53 43.68
CA LEU A 31 -37.76 60.61 44.80
C LEU A 31 -38.74 59.43 44.75
N ASN A 32 -40.03 59.69 44.62
CA ASN A 32 -41.03 58.62 44.48
C ASN A 32 -40.77 57.74 43.24
N ASN A 33 -40.40 58.33 42.11
CA ASN A 33 -40.04 57.58 40.90
C ASN A 33 -38.82 56.67 41.13
N ALA A 34 -37.78 57.16 41.82
CA ALA A 34 -36.61 56.36 42.16
C ALA A 34 -36.93 55.23 43.16
N PHE A 35 -37.80 55.49 44.14
CA PHE A 35 -38.20 54.50 45.14
C PHE A 35 -39.08 53.41 44.52
N SER A 36 -40.11 53.78 43.74
CA SER A 36 -40.97 52.83 43.04
C SER A 36 -40.19 52.00 42.01
N THR A 37 -39.31 52.63 41.23
CA THR A 37 -38.47 51.90 40.25
C THR A 37 -37.60 50.85 40.94
N ALA A 38 -37.06 51.15 42.11
CA ALA A 38 -36.21 50.23 42.85
C ALA A 38 -36.99 49.11 43.54
N GLU A 39 -38.18 49.38 44.03
CA GLU A 39 -39.04 48.36 44.62
C GLU A 39 -39.55 47.38 43.55
N GLU A 40 -40.05 47.90 42.42
CA GLU A 40 -40.65 47.10 41.35
C GLU A 40 -39.61 46.34 40.52
N ASN A 41 -38.48 46.98 40.16
CA ASN A 41 -37.51 46.40 39.21
C ASN A 41 -36.25 45.84 39.88
N LEU A 42 -35.90 46.31 41.08
CA LEU A 42 -34.70 45.87 41.81
C LEU A 42 -35.04 45.07 43.07
N GLY A 43 -36.29 45.04 43.51
CA GLY A 43 -36.72 44.39 44.75
C GLY A 43 -36.17 45.05 46.02
N ILE A 44 -35.76 46.32 45.94
CA ILE A 44 -35.24 47.08 47.08
C ILE A 44 -36.45 47.68 47.81
N THR A 45 -36.80 47.13 48.97
CA THR A 45 -37.91 47.59 49.80
C THR A 45 -37.82 49.09 50.05
N ARG A 46 -38.91 49.82 49.77
CA ARG A 46 -39.00 51.25 50.06
C ARG A 46 -38.93 51.49 51.57
N LEU A 47 -37.85 52.12 52.05
CA LEU A 47 -37.64 52.43 53.47
C LEU A 47 -37.86 53.91 53.81
N LEU A 48 -38.02 54.76 52.79
CA LEU A 48 -38.17 56.20 52.92
C LEU A 48 -39.40 56.68 52.16
N ASP A 49 -40.06 57.68 52.70
CA ASP A 49 -41.04 58.47 51.97
C ASP A 49 -40.42 59.75 51.43
N ALA A 50 -40.88 60.16 50.24
CA ALA A 50 -40.33 61.34 49.57
C ALA A 50 -40.52 62.63 50.40
N GLU A 51 -41.56 62.67 51.23
CA GLU A 51 -41.87 63.77 52.15
C GLU A 51 -40.87 63.84 53.32
N ASP A 52 -40.33 62.71 53.80
CA ASP A 52 -39.33 62.65 54.87
C ASP A 52 -37.92 63.02 54.40
N VAL A 53 -37.69 62.93 53.09
CA VAL A 53 -36.40 63.25 52.45
C VAL A 53 -36.37 64.69 51.92
N TYR A 54 -37.51 65.22 51.47
CA TYR A 54 -37.63 66.60 50.95
C TYR A 54 -37.97 67.60 52.07
N VAL A 55 -37.06 67.71 53.03
CA VAL A 55 -37.13 68.66 54.16
C VAL A 55 -35.81 69.42 54.33
N GLU A 56 -35.80 70.51 55.09
CA GLU A 56 -34.62 71.36 55.28
C GLU A 56 -33.44 70.61 55.94
N SER A 57 -33.74 69.65 56.81
CA SER A 57 -32.74 68.78 57.45
C SER A 57 -33.25 67.34 57.54
N PRO A 58 -32.97 66.47 56.54
CA PRO A 58 -33.43 65.09 56.56
C PRO A 58 -32.57 64.22 57.48
N ASP A 59 -33.14 63.13 58.00
CA ASP A 59 -32.40 62.19 58.85
C ASP A 59 -31.32 61.45 58.06
N GLU A 60 -30.06 61.79 58.37
CA GLU A 60 -28.91 61.21 57.70
C GLU A 60 -28.84 59.69 57.88
N LYS A 61 -29.26 59.16 59.04
CA LYS A 61 -29.21 57.72 59.30
C LYS A 61 -30.20 56.97 58.42
N SER A 62 -31.43 57.45 58.30
CA SER A 62 -32.46 56.91 57.41
C SER A 62 -32.02 56.94 55.95
N ILE A 63 -31.49 58.08 55.47
CA ILE A 63 -30.96 58.19 54.10
C ILE A 63 -29.80 57.23 53.87
N ILE A 64 -28.86 57.13 54.81
CA ILE A 64 -27.70 56.24 54.70
C ILE A 64 -28.17 54.78 54.63
N THR A 65 -29.07 54.36 55.53
CA THR A 65 -29.59 52.99 55.56
C THR A 65 -30.22 52.60 54.22
N TYR A 66 -31.02 53.49 53.62
CA TYR A 66 -31.64 53.20 52.32
C TYR A 66 -30.60 53.22 51.18
N VAL A 67 -29.67 54.17 51.15
CA VAL A 67 -28.60 54.19 50.14
C VAL A 67 -27.69 52.94 50.24
N VAL A 68 -27.50 52.40 51.46
CA VAL A 68 -26.75 51.17 51.71
C VAL A 68 -27.43 49.95 51.08
N THR A 69 -28.76 49.86 51.04
CA THR A 69 -29.45 48.74 50.38
C THR A 69 -29.20 48.73 48.86
N TYR A 70 -29.21 49.89 48.20
CA TYR A 70 -28.79 50.02 46.80
C TYR A 70 -27.33 49.62 46.59
N TYR A 71 -26.43 50.06 47.47
CA TYR A 71 -25.03 49.70 47.38
C TYR A 71 -24.83 48.18 47.47
N HIS A 72 -25.53 47.51 48.39
CA HIS A 72 -25.48 46.05 48.52
C HIS A 72 -26.03 45.35 47.27
N TYR A 73 -27.15 45.81 46.72
CA TYR A 73 -27.73 45.27 45.50
C TYR A 73 -26.75 45.36 44.32
N PHE A 74 -26.25 46.55 44.00
CA PHE A 74 -25.35 46.74 42.86
C PHE A 74 -23.98 46.08 43.07
N SER A 75 -23.49 46.01 44.32
CA SER A 75 -22.29 45.25 44.66
C SER A 75 -22.49 43.75 44.42
N LYS A 76 -23.64 43.20 44.81
CA LYS A 76 -24.00 41.80 44.56
C LYS A 76 -24.14 41.51 43.06
N MET A 77 -24.85 42.36 42.31
CA MET A 77 -25.02 42.22 40.87
C MET A 77 -23.67 42.26 40.12
N LYS A 78 -22.76 43.16 40.51
CA LYS A 78 -21.39 43.19 39.97
C LYS A 78 -20.61 41.93 40.31
N ALA A 79 -20.72 41.43 41.55
CA ALA A 79 -20.08 40.18 41.96
C ALA A 79 -20.60 38.98 41.14
N GLU A 80 -21.91 38.87 40.94
CA GLU A 80 -22.55 37.82 40.13
C GLU A 80 -22.11 37.90 38.66
N THR A 81 -22.02 39.10 38.09
CA THR A 81 -21.52 39.31 36.73
C THR A 81 -20.07 38.85 36.57
N VAL A 82 -19.21 39.14 37.56
CA VAL A 82 -17.81 38.68 37.57
C VAL A 82 -17.73 37.17 37.73
N GLN A 83 -18.57 36.57 38.57
CA GLN A 83 -18.67 35.11 38.72
C GLN A 83 -19.10 34.45 37.40
N GLY A 84 -20.12 35.00 36.72
CA GLY A 84 -20.56 34.51 35.41
C GLY A 84 -19.44 34.54 34.37
N ARG A 85 -18.65 35.63 34.30
CA ARG A 85 -17.47 35.70 33.40
C ARG A 85 -16.40 34.66 33.76
N ARG A 86 -16.15 34.42 35.05
CA ARG A 86 -15.19 33.40 35.50
C ARG A 86 -15.63 32.00 35.10
N ILE A 87 -16.91 31.67 35.29
CA ILE A 87 -17.49 30.39 34.86
C ILE A 87 -17.38 30.25 33.34
N GLY A 88 -17.77 31.27 32.58
CA GLY A 88 -17.65 31.27 31.12
C GLY A 88 -16.22 31.00 30.64
N LYS A 89 -15.21 31.56 31.30
CA LYS A 89 -13.79 31.28 30.99
C LYS A 89 -13.43 29.81 31.24
N VAL A 90 -13.87 29.23 32.36
CA VAL A 90 -13.58 27.82 32.70
C VAL A 90 -14.26 26.87 31.71
N VAL A 91 -15.53 27.14 31.37
CA VAL A 91 -16.28 26.35 30.39
C VAL A 91 -15.62 26.43 29.01
N GLY A 92 -15.22 27.62 28.56
CA GLY A 92 -14.50 27.78 27.29
C GLY A 92 -13.21 26.96 27.23
N LEU A 93 -12.41 26.97 28.30
CA LEU A 93 -11.19 26.16 28.39
C LEU A 93 -11.48 24.65 28.37
N ALA A 94 -12.58 24.21 29.00
CA ALA A 94 -12.98 22.81 28.96
C ALA A 94 -13.39 22.38 27.54
N MET A 95 -14.18 23.20 26.85
CA MET A 95 -14.60 22.93 25.46
C MET A 95 -13.40 22.84 24.50
N GLU A 96 -12.42 23.74 24.62
CA GLU A 96 -11.19 23.67 23.83
C GLU A 96 -10.39 22.40 24.11
N ASN A 97 -10.31 21.96 25.37
CA ASN A 97 -9.62 20.74 25.73
C ASN A 97 -10.33 19.50 25.18
N ASP A 98 -11.66 19.44 25.26
CA ASP A 98 -12.46 18.35 24.70
C ASP A 98 -12.27 18.26 23.18
N GLN A 99 -12.28 19.40 22.47
CA GLN A 99 -12.02 19.44 21.03
C GLN A 99 -10.64 18.85 20.66
N LEU A 100 -9.59 19.19 21.42
CA LEU A 100 -8.25 18.64 21.19
C LEU A 100 -8.18 17.13 21.49
N ILE A 101 -8.91 16.67 22.50
CA ILE A 101 -9.02 15.25 22.83
C ILE A 101 -9.70 14.50 21.69
N ASP A 102 -10.83 15.00 21.19
CA ASP A 102 -11.57 14.40 20.06
C ASP A 102 -10.70 14.34 18.79
N GLU A 103 -9.93 15.39 18.52
CA GLU A 103 -8.96 15.43 17.42
C GLU A 103 -7.88 14.35 17.58
N TYR A 104 -7.30 14.23 18.78
CA TYR A 104 -6.31 13.19 19.08
C TYR A 104 -6.86 11.77 18.89
N GLU A 105 -8.06 11.49 19.41
CA GLU A 105 -8.71 10.18 19.31
C GLU A 105 -9.01 9.82 17.85
N THR A 106 -9.50 10.79 17.07
CA THR A 106 -9.82 10.60 15.64
C THR A 106 -8.55 10.30 14.84
N LEU A 107 -7.54 11.15 14.95
CA LEU A 107 -6.28 11.00 14.22
C LEU A 107 -5.54 9.70 14.58
N THR A 108 -5.59 9.31 15.85
CA THR A 108 -4.99 8.06 16.32
C THR A 108 -5.72 6.84 15.74
N THR A 109 -7.05 6.88 15.71
CA THR A 109 -7.86 5.81 15.13
C THR A 109 -7.59 5.66 13.63
N ASP A 110 -7.55 6.77 12.88
CA ASP A 110 -7.26 6.78 11.45
C ASP A 110 -5.86 6.24 11.15
N LEU A 111 -4.85 6.65 11.93
CA LEU A 111 -3.48 6.17 11.77
C LEU A 111 -3.38 4.66 12.05
N LEU A 112 -3.97 4.17 13.14
CA LEU A 112 -3.96 2.75 13.49
C LEU A 112 -4.69 1.92 12.43
N GLN A 113 -5.82 2.41 11.92
CA GLN A 113 -6.55 1.73 10.85
C GLN A 113 -5.73 1.66 9.56
N TRP A 114 -5.07 2.76 9.18
CA TRP A 114 -4.16 2.78 8.04
C TRP A 114 -3.03 1.76 8.21
N ILE A 115 -2.39 1.72 9.39
CA ILE A 115 -1.32 0.76 9.70
C ILE A 115 -1.79 -0.69 9.49
N GLU A 116 -2.94 -1.07 10.06
CA GLU A 116 -3.45 -2.44 9.94
C GLU A 116 -3.81 -2.80 8.49
N GLN A 117 -4.43 -1.87 7.74
CA GLN A 117 -4.72 -2.09 6.33
C GLN A 117 -3.45 -2.24 5.49
N THR A 118 -2.43 -1.42 5.75
CA THR A 118 -1.15 -1.52 5.07
C THR A 118 -0.43 -2.84 5.41
N ILE A 119 -0.44 -3.27 6.67
CA ILE A 119 0.11 -4.57 7.07
C ILE A 119 -0.56 -5.70 6.28
N LEU A 120 -1.89 -5.68 6.15
CA LEU A 120 -2.63 -6.68 5.37
C LEU A 120 -2.20 -6.68 3.89
N ALA A 121 -2.05 -5.51 3.28
CA ALA A 121 -1.59 -5.38 1.90
C ALA A 121 -0.15 -5.87 1.70
N LEU A 122 0.76 -5.54 2.63
CA LEU A 122 2.16 -5.99 2.62
C LEU A 122 2.30 -7.49 2.92
N SER A 123 1.32 -8.08 3.60
CA SER A 123 1.29 -9.51 3.92
C SER A 123 0.87 -10.38 2.74
N ASP A 124 0.40 -9.79 1.63
CA ASP A 124 0.13 -10.55 0.41
C ASP A 124 1.43 -11.24 -0.08
N ARG A 125 1.30 -12.52 -0.45
CA ARG A 125 2.39 -13.36 -0.97
C ARG A 125 2.13 -13.79 -2.42
N LYS A 126 1.14 -13.18 -3.08
CA LYS A 126 0.93 -13.34 -4.52
C LYS A 126 1.89 -12.44 -5.28
N PHE A 127 2.73 -13.07 -6.10
CA PHE A 127 3.66 -12.39 -6.99
C PHE A 127 3.22 -12.55 -8.44
N ALA A 128 3.55 -11.55 -9.25
CA ALA A 128 3.39 -11.68 -10.69
C ALA A 128 4.34 -12.76 -11.20
N ASN A 129 3.85 -13.65 -12.05
CA ASN A 129 4.69 -14.67 -12.68
C ASN A 129 5.38 -14.08 -13.93
N SER A 130 6.18 -13.03 -13.76
CA SER A 130 7.05 -12.49 -14.82
C SER A 130 8.03 -11.49 -14.22
N LEU A 131 9.22 -11.38 -14.83
CA LEU A 131 10.24 -10.43 -14.39
C LEU A 131 9.71 -8.98 -14.38
N THR A 132 9.00 -8.60 -15.44
CA THR A 132 8.40 -7.26 -15.57
C THR A 132 7.31 -7.01 -14.53
N GLY A 133 6.48 -8.01 -14.24
CA GLY A 133 5.43 -7.90 -13.22
C GLY A 133 5.99 -7.72 -11.81
N VAL A 134 7.04 -8.46 -11.46
CA VAL A 134 7.70 -8.32 -10.15
C VAL A 134 8.41 -6.97 -10.03
N GLN A 135 9.04 -6.48 -11.10
CA GLN A 135 9.61 -5.12 -11.14
C GLN A 135 8.56 -4.05 -10.88
N GLN A 136 7.36 -4.16 -11.46
CA GLN A 136 6.25 -3.25 -11.19
C GLN A 136 5.80 -3.30 -9.72
N GLN A 137 5.71 -4.51 -9.13
CA GLN A 137 5.39 -4.67 -7.71
C GLN A 137 6.46 -4.02 -6.82
N LEU A 138 7.74 -4.12 -7.18
CA LEU A 138 8.84 -3.47 -6.48
C LEU A 138 8.77 -1.93 -6.60
N THR A 139 8.44 -1.41 -7.79
CA THR A 139 8.21 0.03 -7.99
C THR A 139 7.05 0.54 -7.12
N ALA A 140 5.93 -0.18 -7.06
CA ALA A 140 4.80 0.17 -6.20
C ALA A 140 5.20 0.16 -4.72
N PHE A 141 5.96 -0.85 -4.28
CA PHE A 141 6.49 -0.91 -2.92
C PHE A 141 7.44 0.26 -2.60
N ASN A 142 8.28 0.66 -3.56
CA ASN A 142 9.14 1.83 -3.40
C ASN A 142 8.33 3.13 -3.31
N ASN A 143 7.30 3.30 -4.14
CA ASN A 143 6.39 4.46 -4.06
C ASN A 143 5.75 4.57 -2.67
N TYR A 144 5.25 3.45 -2.15
CA TYR A 144 4.74 3.37 -0.78
C TYR A 144 5.77 3.89 0.24
N ARG A 145 7.02 3.40 0.17
CA ARG A 145 8.09 3.78 1.10
C ARG A 145 8.51 5.24 1.00
N THR A 146 8.55 5.80 -0.21
CA THR A 146 9.10 7.13 -0.46
C THR A 146 8.06 8.24 -0.44
N THR A 147 6.79 7.90 -0.61
CA THR A 147 5.73 8.89 -0.84
C THR A 147 4.58 8.74 0.14
N GLU A 148 4.09 7.52 0.37
CA GLU A 148 2.90 7.29 1.20
C GLU A 148 3.23 7.17 2.70
N LYS A 149 4.29 6.43 3.05
CA LYS A 149 4.71 6.21 4.45
C LYS A 149 5.25 7.47 5.16
N PRO A 150 6.09 8.33 4.53
CA PRO A 150 6.69 9.47 5.23
C PRO A 150 5.70 10.43 5.92
N PRO A 151 4.59 10.88 5.29
CA PRO A 151 3.63 11.74 5.98
C PRO A 151 2.99 11.04 7.19
N LYS A 152 2.77 9.71 7.14
CA LYS A 152 2.25 8.93 8.27
C LYS A 152 3.21 8.85 9.45
N PHE A 153 4.52 8.84 9.18
CA PHE A 153 5.53 8.97 10.24
C PHE A 153 5.48 10.35 10.90
N THR A 154 5.27 11.41 10.13
CA THR A 154 5.06 12.76 10.67
C THR A 154 3.78 12.85 11.50
N GLU A 155 2.67 12.27 11.02
CA GLU A 155 1.41 12.19 11.78
C GLU A 155 1.61 11.49 13.14
N LYS A 156 2.33 10.37 13.17
CA LYS A 156 2.70 9.68 14.41
C LYS A 156 3.42 10.62 15.40
N GLY A 157 4.41 11.39 14.93
CA GLY A 157 5.12 12.35 15.77
C GLY A 157 4.22 13.50 16.25
N ASN A 158 3.32 13.99 15.38
CA ASN A 158 2.37 15.04 15.71
C ASN A 158 1.39 14.61 16.81
N LEU A 159 0.97 13.33 16.83
CA LEU A 159 0.12 12.78 17.89
C LEU A 159 0.80 12.79 19.27
N GLU A 160 2.11 12.50 19.34
CA GLU A 160 2.89 12.60 20.58
C GLU A 160 2.92 14.05 21.10
N VAL A 161 3.14 15.01 20.20
CA VAL A 161 3.12 16.44 20.52
C VAL A 161 1.73 16.89 20.97
N LEU A 162 0.67 16.50 20.25
CA LEU A 162 -0.71 16.85 20.58
C LEU A 162 -1.10 16.33 21.96
N LEU A 163 -0.79 15.08 22.28
CA LEU A 163 -1.05 14.52 23.61
C LEU A 163 -0.31 15.29 24.71
N PHE A 164 0.96 15.63 24.48
CA PHE A 164 1.73 16.44 25.42
C PHE A 164 1.11 17.84 25.61
N THR A 165 0.63 18.47 24.54
CA THR A 165 -0.06 19.77 24.58
C THR A 165 -1.36 19.68 25.39
N ILE A 166 -2.20 18.68 25.16
CA ILE A 166 -3.44 18.45 25.92
C ILE A 166 -3.11 18.29 27.40
N GLN A 167 -2.19 17.40 27.75
CA GLN A 167 -1.81 17.14 29.13
C GLN A 167 -1.23 18.38 29.82
N SER A 168 -0.41 19.17 29.11
CA SER A 168 0.17 20.40 29.63
C SER A 168 -0.88 21.48 29.88
N LYS A 169 -1.83 21.66 28.93
CA LYS A 169 -2.96 22.59 29.07
C LYS A 169 -3.85 22.22 30.27
N MET A 170 -4.19 20.95 30.42
CA MET A 170 -5.02 20.50 31.54
C MET A 170 -4.33 20.71 32.90
N ARG A 171 -3.03 20.42 33.00
CA ARG A 171 -2.25 20.72 34.22
C ARG A 171 -2.24 22.20 34.55
N ALA A 172 -2.01 23.07 33.55
CA ALA A 172 -2.01 24.52 33.74
C ALA A 172 -3.37 25.04 34.23
N ASN A 173 -4.47 24.37 33.84
CA ASN A 173 -5.83 24.67 34.29
C ASN A 173 -6.21 23.97 35.61
N ASN A 174 -5.27 23.33 36.31
CA ASN A 174 -5.50 22.52 37.51
C ASN A 174 -6.53 21.40 37.31
N GLN A 175 -6.62 20.85 36.10
CA GLN A 175 -7.44 19.70 35.74
C GLN A 175 -6.59 18.42 35.77
N ASN A 176 -7.24 17.27 35.94
CA ASN A 176 -6.58 15.98 35.78
C ASN A 176 -6.10 15.82 34.32
N PRO A 177 -4.83 15.45 34.07
CA PRO A 177 -4.35 15.23 32.72
C PRO A 177 -5.16 14.15 32.00
N TYR A 178 -5.39 14.35 30.71
CA TYR A 178 -6.00 13.34 29.85
C TYR A 178 -5.10 12.11 29.70
N PHE A 179 -5.72 10.93 29.78
CA PHE A 179 -5.11 9.64 29.53
C PHE A 179 -5.89 8.93 28.42
N PRO A 180 -5.26 8.61 27.27
CA PRO A 180 -5.92 7.90 26.19
C PRO A 180 -6.50 6.55 26.60
N LYS A 181 -7.57 6.14 25.92
CA LYS A 181 -8.20 4.82 26.05
C LYS A 181 -7.20 3.70 25.71
N GLU A 182 -7.43 2.51 26.25
CA GLU A 182 -6.66 1.30 25.87
C GLU A 182 -6.67 1.11 24.34
N GLY A 183 -5.51 0.85 23.74
CA GLY A 183 -5.36 0.71 22.28
C GLY A 183 -5.12 2.01 21.53
N GLN A 184 -5.31 3.17 22.16
CA GLN A 184 -5.01 4.49 21.60
C GLN A 184 -3.83 5.19 22.30
N LYS A 185 -3.08 4.48 23.15
CA LYS A 185 -1.92 5.07 23.81
C LYS A 185 -0.76 5.18 22.82
N ILE A 186 0.15 6.11 23.07
CA ILE A 186 1.39 6.25 22.29
C ILE A 186 2.18 4.92 22.21
N VAL A 187 2.18 4.13 23.29
CA VAL A 187 2.81 2.81 23.32
C VAL A 187 2.15 1.85 22.31
N ASP A 188 0.83 1.92 22.14
CA ASP A 188 0.09 1.05 21.21
C ASP A 188 0.36 1.48 19.76
N ILE A 189 0.43 2.79 19.49
CA ILE A 189 0.85 3.34 18.19
C ILE A 189 2.27 2.89 17.84
N ASN A 190 3.21 2.97 18.80
CA ASN A 190 4.58 2.49 18.61
C ASN A 190 4.63 1.00 18.29
N LYS A 191 3.90 0.17 19.03
CA LYS A 191 3.80 -1.27 18.76
C LYS A 191 3.18 -1.58 17.39
N ALA A 192 2.15 -0.84 16.98
CA ALA A 192 1.56 -0.98 15.65
C ALA A 192 2.56 -0.61 14.55
N TRP A 193 3.32 0.47 14.75
CA TRP A 193 4.37 0.90 13.84
C TRP A 193 5.51 -0.13 13.72
N GLU A 194 5.96 -0.72 14.83
CA GLU A 194 6.95 -1.80 14.81
C GLU A 194 6.46 -3.03 14.03
N ARG A 195 5.17 -3.38 14.17
CA ARG A 195 4.55 -4.46 13.36
C ARG A 195 4.53 -4.11 11.87
N LEU A 196 4.27 -2.85 11.52
CA LEU A 196 4.33 -2.37 10.15
C LEU A 196 5.74 -2.51 9.57
N GLU A 197 6.77 -2.05 10.30
CA GLU A 197 8.17 -2.15 9.86
C GLU A 197 8.61 -3.62 9.67
N LYS A 198 8.13 -4.52 10.53
CA LYS A 198 8.36 -5.95 10.35
C LYS A 198 7.71 -6.47 9.06
N ALA A 199 6.44 -6.14 8.81
CA ALA A 199 5.72 -6.55 7.60
C ALA A 199 6.38 -5.98 6.33
N GLU A 200 6.86 -4.75 6.37
CA GLU A 200 7.63 -4.12 5.30
C GLU A 200 8.92 -4.88 4.98
N HIS A 201 9.69 -5.25 6.02
CA HIS A 201 10.93 -5.99 5.84
C HIS A 201 10.67 -7.36 5.19
N GLU A 202 9.66 -8.09 5.68
CA GLU A 202 9.27 -9.38 5.10
C GLU A 202 8.80 -9.25 3.64
N ARG A 203 8.04 -8.19 3.31
CA ARG A 203 7.60 -7.92 1.94
C ARG A 203 8.78 -7.58 1.02
N GLU A 204 9.74 -6.79 1.49
CA GLU A 204 10.95 -6.45 0.74
C GLU A 204 11.78 -7.70 0.41
N LEU A 205 12.00 -8.57 1.40
CA LEU A 205 12.72 -9.83 1.21
C LEU A 205 12.00 -10.71 0.18
N ALA A 206 10.70 -10.93 0.35
CA ALA A 206 9.94 -11.80 -0.53
C ALA A 206 9.90 -11.29 -1.99
N LEU A 207 9.78 -9.96 -2.20
CA LEU A 207 9.87 -9.36 -3.53
C LEU A 207 11.25 -9.54 -4.17
N ARG A 208 12.33 -9.42 -3.39
CA ARG A 208 13.70 -9.62 -3.88
C ARG A 208 13.99 -11.07 -4.22
N GLU A 209 13.54 -12.00 -3.38
CA GLU A 209 13.67 -13.44 -3.64
C GLU A 209 12.94 -13.84 -4.92
N GLU A 210 11.70 -13.36 -5.09
CA GLU A 210 10.94 -13.64 -6.31
C GLU A 210 11.57 -12.96 -7.55
N LEU A 211 12.11 -11.75 -7.42
CA LEU A 211 12.81 -11.08 -8.52
C LEU A 211 14.01 -11.92 -9.00
N ILE A 212 14.82 -12.41 -8.08
CA ILE A 212 15.97 -13.28 -8.39
C ILE A 212 15.49 -14.58 -9.03
N ARG A 213 14.38 -15.15 -8.55
CA ARG A 213 13.78 -16.36 -9.15
C ARG A 213 13.38 -16.11 -10.60
N GLN A 214 12.68 -15.02 -10.88
CA GLN A 214 12.27 -14.64 -12.24
C GLN A 214 13.48 -14.38 -13.14
N GLU A 215 14.53 -13.70 -12.66
CA GLU A 215 15.77 -13.49 -13.43
C GLU A 215 16.45 -14.82 -13.80
N LYS A 216 16.50 -15.77 -12.86
CA LYS A 216 17.05 -17.13 -13.12
C LYS A 216 16.22 -17.86 -14.18
N LEU A 217 14.89 -17.73 -14.14
CA LEU A 217 14.02 -18.35 -15.14
C LEU A 217 14.23 -17.76 -16.53
N GLU A 218 14.39 -16.45 -16.65
CA GLU A 218 14.69 -15.82 -17.94
C GLU A 218 16.06 -16.27 -18.48
N GLN A 219 17.06 -16.42 -17.61
CA GLN A 219 18.37 -16.97 -18.02
C GLN A 219 18.27 -18.43 -18.48
N LEU A 220 17.45 -19.23 -17.79
CA LEU A 220 17.21 -20.63 -18.15
C LEU A 220 16.45 -20.74 -19.48
N ALA A 221 15.44 -19.89 -19.71
CA ALA A 221 14.71 -19.79 -20.97
C ALA A 221 15.64 -19.37 -22.13
N ALA A 222 16.51 -18.38 -21.91
CA ALA A 222 17.50 -17.99 -22.91
C ALA A 222 18.50 -19.13 -23.22
N ARG A 223 18.87 -19.95 -22.21
CA ARG A 223 19.70 -21.15 -22.40
C ARG A 223 18.96 -22.21 -23.19
N PHE A 224 17.67 -22.41 -22.93
CA PHE A 224 16.80 -23.28 -23.72
C PHE A 224 16.78 -22.85 -25.18
N ASP A 225 16.51 -21.58 -25.47
CA ASP A 225 16.39 -21.07 -26.84
C ASP A 225 17.68 -21.24 -27.64
N ARG A 226 18.83 -20.98 -27.02
CA ARG A 226 20.15 -21.25 -27.64
C ARG A 226 20.34 -22.73 -27.93
N LYS A 227 20.05 -23.60 -26.96
CA LYS A 227 20.19 -25.05 -27.14
C LYS A 227 19.27 -25.55 -28.24
N ALA A 228 17.98 -25.23 -28.19
CA ALA A 228 16.97 -25.62 -29.17
C ALA A 228 17.37 -25.18 -30.58
N GLY A 229 17.74 -23.92 -30.78
CA GLY A 229 18.17 -23.40 -32.08
C GLY A 229 19.36 -24.16 -32.67
N MET A 230 20.37 -24.50 -31.86
CA MET A 230 21.50 -25.32 -32.34
C MET A 230 21.06 -26.72 -32.79
N ARG A 231 20.08 -27.34 -32.11
CA ARG A 231 19.58 -28.68 -32.47
C ARG A 231 18.72 -28.59 -33.72
N GLU A 232 17.86 -27.59 -33.83
CA GLU A 232 17.03 -27.36 -35.03
C GLU A 232 17.88 -27.25 -36.31
N THR A 233 18.98 -26.49 -36.25
CA THR A 233 19.93 -26.37 -37.38
C THR A 233 20.59 -27.72 -37.69
N TRP A 234 21.19 -28.37 -36.68
CA TRP A 234 21.89 -29.64 -36.88
C TRP A 234 20.96 -30.74 -37.42
N LEU A 235 19.73 -30.82 -36.89
CA LEU A 235 18.73 -31.79 -37.32
C LEU A 235 18.34 -31.55 -38.78
N SER A 236 18.07 -30.30 -39.16
CA SER A 236 17.69 -29.94 -40.53
C SER A 236 18.80 -30.26 -41.53
N GLU A 237 20.05 -29.98 -41.18
CA GLU A 237 21.22 -30.30 -42.01
C GLU A 237 21.39 -31.81 -42.19
N ASN A 238 21.28 -32.59 -41.12
CA ASN A 238 21.42 -34.04 -41.18
C ASN A 238 20.24 -34.71 -41.91
N GLN A 239 19.01 -34.23 -41.74
CA GLN A 239 17.85 -34.71 -42.50
C GLN A 239 18.09 -34.54 -44.00
N ARG A 240 18.62 -33.39 -44.43
CA ARG A 240 18.99 -33.16 -45.83
C ARG A 240 20.08 -34.10 -46.31
N LEU A 241 21.11 -34.35 -45.48
CA LEU A 241 22.20 -35.27 -45.79
C LEU A 241 21.69 -36.70 -46.00
N VAL A 242 20.87 -37.22 -45.08
CA VAL A 242 20.37 -38.61 -45.14
C VAL A 242 19.23 -38.81 -46.14
N SER A 243 18.68 -37.74 -46.71
CA SER A 243 17.69 -37.84 -47.79
C SER A 243 18.32 -38.14 -49.15
N GLN A 244 19.65 -38.02 -49.30
CA GLN A 244 20.34 -38.26 -50.56
C GLN A 244 20.81 -39.71 -50.72
N ASP A 245 20.45 -40.33 -51.84
CA ASP A 245 20.85 -41.69 -52.20
C ASP A 245 22.05 -41.68 -53.13
N ASN A 246 23.24 -41.53 -52.54
CA ASN A 246 24.51 -41.55 -53.26
C ASN A 246 25.17 -42.93 -53.13
N PHE A 247 24.50 -43.98 -53.61
CA PHE A 247 24.95 -45.38 -53.43
C PHE A 247 25.96 -45.85 -54.49
N GLY A 248 26.02 -45.20 -55.65
CA GLY A 248 26.84 -45.63 -56.78
C GLY A 248 26.18 -46.71 -57.63
N PHE A 249 26.90 -47.18 -58.66
CA PHE A 249 26.37 -48.07 -59.70
C PHE A 249 27.02 -49.46 -59.74
N ASP A 250 28.03 -49.71 -58.90
CA ASP A 250 28.72 -51.00 -58.78
C ASP A 250 28.75 -51.49 -57.32
N LEU A 251 29.03 -52.78 -57.12
CA LEU A 251 29.01 -53.40 -55.80
C LEU A 251 29.96 -52.72 -54.81
N ALA A 252 31.19 -52.39 -55.25
CA ALA A 252 32.20 -51.76 -54.40
C ALA A 252 31.75 -50.38 -53.89
N SER A 253 31.11 -49.58 -54.74
CA SER A 253 30.55 -48.28 -54.39
C SER A 253 29.39 -48.40 -53.40
N VAL A 254 28.52 -49.40 -53.57
CA VAL A 254 27.40 -49.65 -52.66
C VAL A 254 27.89 -50.14 -51.29
N GLU A 255 28.90 -51.02 -51.25
CA GLU A 255 29.54 -51.44 -49.99
C GLU A 255 30.22 -50.28 -49.26
N ALA A 256 30.88 -49.38 -50.00
CA ALA A 256 31.46 -48.17 -49.42
C ALA A 256 30.36 -47.23 -48.88
N ALA A 257 29.25 -47.09 -49.60
CA ALA A 257 28.09 -46.32 -49.14
C ALA A 257 27.45 -46.92 -47.86
N ALA A 258 27.44 -48.25 -47.72
CA ALA A 258 27.00 -48.95 -46.51
C ALA A 258 27.86 -48.63 -45.30
N LYS A 259 29.19 -48.74 -45.42
CA LYS A 259 30.13 -48.35 -44.36
C LYS A 259 29.96 -46.88 -43.96
N LYS A 260 29.77 -45.99 -44.94
CA LYS A 260 29.52 -44.57 -44.69
C LYS A 260 28.18 -44.35 -43.96
N HIS A 261 27.14 -45.11 -44.29
CA HIS A 261 25.85 -45.02 -43.62
C HIS A 261 25.95 -45.45 -42.15
N GLU A 262 26.66 -46.54 -41.85
CA GLU A 262 26.89 -47.03 -40.48
C GLU A 262 27.62 -45.98 -39.61
N ALA A 263 28.62 -45.29 -40.18
CA ALA A 263 29.30 -44.19 -39.51
C ALA A 263 28.32 -43.03 -39.19
N ILE A 264 27.50 -42.63 -40.16
CA ILE A 264 26.47 -41.59 -39.99
C ILE A 264 25.47 -41.97 -38.90
N GLU A 265 25.01 -43.22 -38.86
CA GLU A 265 24.09 -43.69 -37.83
C GLU A 265 24.71 -43.63 -36.45
N THR A 266 25.96 -44.08 -36.31
CA THR A 266 26.69 -44.01 -35.05
C THR A 266 26.77 -42.57 -34.54
N ASP A 267 27.14 -41.62 -35.42
CA ASP A 267 27.21 -40.20 -35.09
C ASP A 267 25.84 -39.62 -34.72
N ILE A 268 24.78 -40.00 -35.44
CA ILE A 268 23.43 -39.53 -35.14
C ILE A 268 22.95 -40.07 -33.80
N TYR A 269 23.06 -41.37 -33.54
CA TYR A 269 22.62 -41.95 -32.26
C TYR A 269 23.39 -41.35 -31.07
N ALA A 270 24.70 -41.08 -31.22
CA ALA A 270 25.49 -40.38 -30.20
C ALA A 270 24.99 -38.95 -29.92
N TYR A 271 24.25 -38.33 -30.85
CA TYR A 271 23.69 -36.99 -30.70
C TYR A 271 22.41 -36.96 -29.84
N GLU A 272 21.78 -38.11 -29.57
CA GLU A 272 20.51 -38.19 -28.83
C GLU A 272 20.57 -37.46 -27.48
N GLU A 273 21.67 -37.61 -26.73
CA GLU A 273 21.86 -36.95 -25.43
C GLU A 273 21.72 -35.43 -25.54
N ARG A 274 22.15 -34.84 -26.67
CA ARG A 274 22.06 -33.39 -26.89
C ARG A 274 20.63 -32.94 -27.16
N VAL A 275 19.79 -33.81 -27.73
CA VAL A 275 18.35 -33.58 -27.91
C VAL A 275 17.65 -33.70 -26.56
N GLN A 276 17.97 -34.74 -25.78
CA GLN A 276 17.44 -34.92 -24.42
C GLN A 276 17.82 -33.75 -23.49
N ALA A 277 19.00 -33.16 -23.66
CA ALA A 277 19.39 -31.96 -22.91
C ALA A 277 18.54 -30.71 -23.21
N VAL A 278 17.79 -30.66 -24.33
CA VAL A 278 16.78 -29.61 -24.58
C VAL A 278 15.50 -29.92 -23.81
N VAL A 279 15.06 -31.19 -23.85
CA VAL A 279 13.88 -31.68 -23.11
C VAL A 279 14.04 -31.45 -21.61
N ALA A 280 15.21 -31.78 -21.05
CA ALA A 280 15.49 -31.60 -19.63
C ALA A 280 15.37 -30.13 -19.18
N VAL A 281 15.86 -29.18 -19.98
CA VAL A 281 15.75 -27.75 -19.66
C VAL A 281 14.30 -27.25 -19.78
N ALA A 282 13.53 -27.74 -20.77
CA ALA A 282 12.11 -27.45 -20.84
C ALA A 282 11.35 -27.98 -19.62
N GLN A 283 11.66 -29.19 -19.16
CA GLN A 283 11.05 -29.77 -17.96
C GLN A 283 11.39 -28.99 -16.69
N GLU A 284 12.62 -28.49 -16.58
CA GLU A 284 13.05 -27.62 -15.48
C GLU A 284 12.21 -26.32 -15.47
N LEU A 285 12.05 -25.67 -16.63
CA LEU A 285 11.20 -24.47 -16.77
C LEU A 285 9.72 -24.74 -16.43
N GLU A 286 9.20 -25.91 -16.80
CA GLU A 286 7.83 -26.33 -16.47
C GLU A 286 7.65 -26.52 -14.96
N THR A 287 8.60 -27.20 -14.33
CA THR A 287 8.58 -27.48 -12.88
C THR A 287 8.64 -26.19 -12.07
N GLU A 288 9.41 -25.21 -12.52
CA GLU A 288 9.54 -23.90 -11.89
C GLU A 288 8.43 -22.91 -12.29
N ASN A 289 7.40 -23.37 -13.01
CA ASN A 289 6.24 -22.59 -13.43
C ASN A 289 6.61 -21.32 -14.23
N TYR A 290 7.48 -21.47 -15.23
CA TYR A 290 7.82 -20.37 -16.13
C TYR A 290 6.59 -19.84 -16.87
N HIS A 291 6.52 -18.52 -17.07
CA HIS A 291 5.31 -17.86 -17.56
C HIS A 291 4.97 -18.16 -19.02
N ASP A 292 5.98 -18.36 -19.87
CA ASP A 292 5.84 -18.65 -21.29
C ASP A 292 6.11 -20.13 -21.59
N ILE A 293 5.62 -21.01 -20.71
CA ILE A 293 5.87 -22.45 -20.80
C ILE A 293 5.29 -23.08 -22.06
N ASP A 294 4.17 -22.56 -22.56
CA ASP A 294 3.54 -23.05 -23.80
C ASP A 294 4.47 -22.89 -25.02
N ARG A 295 5.18 -21.75 -25.13
CA ARG A 295 6.18 -21.53 -26.18
C ARG A 295 7.34 -22.52 -26.07
N ILE A 296 7.82 -22.72 -24.84
CA ILE A 296 8.92 -23.64 -24.55
C ILE A 296 8.53 -25.07 -24.93
N ASN A 297 7.34 -25.51 -24.53
CA ASN A 297 6.82 -26.83 -24.84
C ASN A 297 6.60 -27.03 -26.35
N ALA A 298 5.97 -26.07 -27.05
CA ALA A 298 5.80 -26.15 -28.49
C ALA A 298 7.14 -26.27 -29.25
N ARG A 299 8.15 -25.52 -28.81
CA ARG A 299 9.49 -25.57 -29.43
C ARG A 299 10.23 -26.86 -29.10
N LYS A 300 10.11 -27.38 -27.87
CA LYS A 300 10.62 -28.70 -27.47
C LYS A 300 10.02 -29.79 -28.36
N ASP A 301 8.71 -29.77 -28.57
CA ASP A 301 8.00 -30.76 -29.39
C ASP A 301 8.42 -30.66 -30.86
N ASN A 302 8.68 -29.46 -31.36
CA ASN A 302 9.26 -29.28 -32.70
C ASN A 302 10.64 -29.97 -32.83
N VAL A 303 11.54 -29.80 -31.85
CA VAL A 303 12.85 -30.46 -31.83
C VAL A 303 12.70 -31.99 -31.83
N LEU A 304 11.79 -32.53 -31.00
CA LEU A 304 11.53 -33.97 -30.95
C LEU A 304 10.94 -34.50 -32.25
N ARG A 305 10.04 -33.75 -32.89
CA ARG A 305 9.48 -34.11 -34.20
C ARG A 305 10.56 -34.17 -35.28
N LEU A 306 11.47 -33.19 -35.30
CA LEU A 306 12.62 -33.20 -36.22
C LEU A 306 13.55 -34.39 -35.94
N TRP A 307 13.81 -34.71 -34.67
CA TRP A 307 14.59 -35.88 -34.29
C TRP A 307 13.97 -37.19 -34.79
N ASN A 308 12.68 -37.41 -34.52
CA ASN A 308 11.97 -38.60 -34.96
C ASN A 308 11.97 -38.74 -36.49
N TYR A 309 11.75 -37.62 -37.20
CA TYR A 309 11.80 -37.62 -38.66
C TYR A 309 13.20 -37.97 -39.21
N LEU A 310 14.27 -37.51 -38.56
CA LEU A 310 15.63 -37.91 -38.92
C LEU A 310 15.85 -39.43 -38.77
N LEU A 311 15.35 -40.02 -37.68
CA LEU A 311 15.43 -41.47 -37.45
C LEU A 311 14.64 -42.26 -38.51
N GLU A 312 13.48 -41.76 -38.93
CA GLU A 312 12.70 -42.35 -40.02
C GLU A 312 13.46 -42.32 -41.35
N LEU A 313 14.08 -41.17 -41.68
CA LEU A 313 14.89 -41.04 -42.90
C LEU A 313 16.10 -41.96 -42.88
N LEU A 314 16.75 -42.13 -41.72
CA LEU A 314 17.85 -43.09 -41.55
C LEU A 314 17.41 -44.53 -41.86
N ARG A 315 16.32 -44.99 -41.25
CA ARG A 315 15.76 -46.33 -41.49
C ARG A 315 15.37 -46.52 -42.95
N ALA A 316 14.74 -45.51 -43.55
CA ALA A 316 14.35 -45.54 -44.96
C ALA A 316 15.58 -45.63 -45.88
N ARG A 317 16.64 -44.85 -45.61
CA ARG A 317 17.89 -44.89 -46.38
C ARG A 317 18.60 -46.23 -46.23
N ARG A 318 18.67 -46.81 -45.02
CA ARG A 318 19.19 -48.18 -44.79
C ARG A 318 18.47 -49.20 -45.65
N SER A 319 17.13 -49.21 -45.62
CA SER A 319 16.33 -50.16 -46.42
C SER A 319 16.57 -50.01 -47.92
N ARG A 320 16.69 -48.78 -48.44
CA ARG A 320 17.02 -48.55 -49.86
C ARG A 320 18.43 -49.02 -50.21
N LEU A 321 19.40 -48.79 -49.33
CA LEU A 321 20.78 -49.20 -49.50
C LEU A 321 20.94 -50.73 -49.50
N GLU A 322 20.26 -51.43 -48.58
CA GLU A 322 20.23 -52.89 -48.54
C GLU A 322 19.63 -53.49 -49.83
N LYS A 323 18.55 -52.92 -50.35
CA LYS A 323 17.96 -53.33 -51.64
C LYS A 323 18.95 -53.12 -52.79
N SER A 324 19.64 -51.98 -52.81
CA SER A 324 20.68 -51.69 -53.81
C SER A 324 21.84 -52.68 -53.72
N MET A 325 22.26 -53.04 -52.50
CA MET A 325 23.34 -54.00 -52.27
C MET A 325 22.96 -55.40 -52.76
N ALA A 326 21.76 -55.87 -52.42
CA ALA A 326 21.24 -57.16 -52.88
C ALA A 326 21.14 -57.22 -54.42
N LEU A 327 20.70 -56.13 -55.05
CA LEU A 327 20.62 -56.04 -56.51
C LEU A 327 22.02 -56.14 -57.15
N GLN A 328 23.02 -55.43 -56.64
CA GLN A 328 24.38 -55.48 -57.17
C GLN A 328 25.04 -56.84 -56.94
N GLN A 329 24.81 -57.48 -55.79
CA GLN A 329 25.26 -58.86 -55.54
C GLN A 329 24.66 -59.82 -56.56
N THR A 330 23.35 -59.72 -56.82
CA THR A 330 22.67 -60.54 -57.83
C THR A 330 23.26 -60.32 -59.23
N PHE A 331 23.54 -59.07 -59.62
CA PHE A 331 24.18 -58.79 -60.91
C PHE A 331 25.59 -59.39 -61.01
N GLN A 332 26.37 -59.31 -59.93
CA GLN A 332 27.72 -59.86 -59.91
C GLN A 332 27.72 -61.40 -59.96
N GLU A 333 26.76 -62.05 -59.30
CA GLU A 333 26.53 -63.50 -59.43
C GLU A 333 26.12 -63.88 -60.85
N MET A 334 25.24 -63.11 -61.50
CA MET A 334 24.86 -63.34 -62.89
C MET A 334 26.05 -63.23 -63.85
N ILE A 335 26.89 -62.21 -63.70
CA ILE A 335 28.12 -62.04 -64.50
C ILE A 335 29.04 -63.25 -64.31
N PHE A 336 29.28 -63.65 -63.06
CA PHE A 336 30.12 -64.82 -62.75
C PHE A 336 29.59 -66.12 -63.39
N ILE A 337 28.26 -66.33 -63.37
CA ILE A 337 27.64 -67.49 -64.01
C ILE A 337 27.79 -67.43 -65.53
N LEU A 338 27.60 -66.26 -66.16
CA LEU A 338 27.77 -66.08 -67.60
C LEU A 338 29.20 -66.38 -68.05
N ASP A 339 30.19 -65.84 -67.35
CA ASP A 339 31.61 -66.09 -67.62
C ASP A 339 31.93 -67.60 -67.48
N SER A 340 31.41 -68.24 -66.44
CA SER A 340 31.56 -69.68 -66.22
C SER A 340 30.92 -70.52 -67.35
N MET A 341 29.78 -70.10 -67.88
CA MET A 341 29.11 -70.77 -69.01
C MET A 341 29.91 -70.62 -70.31
N GLU A 342 30.48 -69.43 -70.58
CA GLU A 342 31.36 -69.22 -71.74
C GLU A 342 32.63 -70.07 -71.65
N GLU A 343 33.23 -70.19 -70.47
CA GLU A 343 34.35 -71.09 -70.24
C GLU A 343 34.02 -72.57 -70.50
N ILE A 344 32.83 -73.03 -70.08
CA ILE A 344 32.39 -74.41 -70.34
C ILE A 344 32.19 -74.62 -71.84
N LYS A 345 31.58 -73.64 -72.52
CA LYS A 345 31.31 -73.70 -73.97
C LYS A 345 32.59 -73.65 -74.82
N THR A 346 33.63 -72.98 -74.35
CA THR A 346 34.94 -72.95 -75.04
C THR A 346 35.77 -74.22 -74.79
N LYS A 347 35.44 -75.00 -73.74
CA LYS A 347 36.07 -76.27 -73.39
C LYS A 347 35.35 -77.51 -73.95
N SER A 348 34.14 -77.37 -74.50
CA SER A 348 33.41 -78.42 -75.24
C SER A 348 33.54 -78.22 -76.74
#